data_AF-A0A182I0Z4-F1
#
_entry.id   AF-A0A182I0Z4-F1
#
_cell.length_a   1.000
_cell.length_b   1.000
_cell.length_c   1.000
_cell.angle_alpha   90.00
_cell.angle_beta   90.00
_cell.angle_gamma   90.00
#
_symmetry.space_group_name_H-M   'P 1'
#
loop_
_entity.id
_entity.type
_entity.pdbx_description
1 polymer ?
#
loop_
_entity_poly.entity_id
_entity_poly.type
_entity_poly.pdbx_seq_one_letter_code
_entity_poly.pdbx_strand_id
1 'polypeptide(L)'
;MLFVDMKAKHDINFLSTHKEKDGLEYIIGYIGRKFMDKNPYLGRYSSDLKEDHCYSQLQSYVKHISAGGLYKPSASFLDQGLKNKEIFQRTHKDGKLIQTKRIVHL
;
A
#
# COMPACT_ATOMS: atom_id res chain seq x y z
N MET A 1 -24.35 10.27 -0.68
CA MET A 1 -24.99 9.88 -1.96
C MET A 1 -24.06 9.06 -2.87
N LEU A 2 -22.76 9.37 -2.98
CA LEU A 2 -21.82 8.69 -3.91
C LEU A 2 -21.66 7.15 -3.75
N PHE A 3 -21.61 6.63 -2.52
CA PHE A 3 -21.30 5.22 -2.30
C PHE A 3 -22.42 4.25 -2.71
N VAL A 4 -23.68 4.63 -2.47
CA VAL A 4 -24.85 3.79 -2.76
C VAL A 4 -25.06 3.68 -4.28
N ASP A 5 -24.91 4.79 -5.01
CA ASP A 5 -25.03 4.80 -6.48
C ASP A 5 -23.87 4.06 -7.17
N MET A 6 -22.63 4.22 -6.70
CA MET A 6 -21.48 3.51 -7.30
C MET A 6 -21.52 2.00 -7.07
N LYS A 7 -22.00 1.55 -5.90
CA LYS A 7 -22.20 0.13 -5.59
C LYS A 7 -23.25 -0.50 -6.52
N ALA A 8 -24.36 0.21 -6.76
CA ALA A 8 -25.45 -0.27 -7.61
C ALA A 8 -25.05 -0.34 -9.11
N LYS A 9 -24.18 0.55 -9.58
CA LYS A 9 -23.84 0.69 -11.02
C LYS A 9 -22.63 -0.13 -11.47
N HIS A 10 -21.72 -0.50 -10.56
CA HIS A 10 -20.42 -1.09 -10.92
C HIS A 10 -20.03 -2.36 -10.13
N ASP A 11 -20.93 -2.94 -9.32
CA ASP A 11 -20.62 -4.07 -8.41
C ASP A 11 -19.36 -3.79 -7.55
N ILE A 12 -19.17 -2.52 -7.19
CA ILE A 12 -18.05 -2.06 -6.39
C ILE A 12 -18.35 -2.40 -4.93
N ASN A 13 -17.76 -3.50 -4.45
CA ASN A 13 -17.88 -3.89 -3.04
C ASN A 13 -17.13 -2.94 -2.09
N PHE A 14 -16.24 -2.08 -2.60
CA PHE A 14 -15.44 -1.22 -1.74
C PHE A 14 -14.93 0.06 -2.41
N LEU A 15 -15.12 1.20 -1.74
CA LEU A 15 -14.56 2.49 -2.14
C LEU A 15 -13.29 2.72 -1.31
N SER A 16 -12.11 2.56 -1.92
CA SER A 16 -10.85 2.81 -1.20
C SER A 16 -10.73 4.29 -0.87
N THR A 17 -10.86 4.61 0.42
CA THR A 17 -10.68 5.97 0.92
C THR A 17 -9.23 6.41 0.73
N HIS A 18 -8.97 7.72 0.68
CA HIS A 18 -7.60 8.27 0.61
C HIS A 18 -6.70 7.69 1.72
N LYS A 19 -7.23 7.54 2.94
CA LYS A 19 -6.51 6.99 4.09
C LYS A 19 -6.06 5.53 3.89
N GLU A 20 -6.86 4.72 3.20
CA GLU A 20 -6.51 3.31 2.95
C GLU A 20 -5.48 3.15 1.85
N LYS A 21 -5.44 4.07 0.89
CA LYS A 21 -4.36 4.11 -0.11
C LYS A 21 -3.05 4.46 0.57
N ASP A 22 -3.06 5.47 1.42
CA ASP A 22 -1.88 5.87 2.22
C ASP A 22 -1.41 4.72 3.13
N GLY A 23 -2.35 4.03 3.79
CA GLY A 23 -2.04 2.87 4.63
C GLY A 23 -1.45 1.70 3.85
N LEU A 24 -1.96 1.42 2.64
CA LEU A 24 -1.39 0.40 1.77
C LEU A 24 0.03 0.79 1.32
N GLU A 25 0.24 2.04 0.89
CA GLU A 25 1.56 2.54 0.52
C GLU A 25 2.57 2.38 1.66
N TYR A 26 2.16 2.67 2.90
CA TYR A 26 2.98 2.47 4.09
C TYR A 26 3.37 1.00 4.30
N ILE A 27 2.42 0.06 4.19
CA ILE A 27 2.68 -1.38 4.34
C ILE A 27 3.63 -1.88 3.24
N ILE A 28 3.38 -1.49 1.99
CA ILE A 28 4.22 -1.89 0.85
C ILE A 28 5.62 -1.28 0.98
N GLY A 29 5.72 -0.02 1.44
CA GLY A 29 6.99 0.63 1.77
C GLY A 29 7.78 -0.14 2.83
N TYR A 30 7.13 -0.59 3.90
CA TYR A 30 7.77 -1.43 4.93
C TYR A 30 8.28 -2.76 4.34
N ILE A 31 7.50 -3.43 3.49
CA ILE A 31 7.94 -4.67 2.83
C ILE A 31 9.14 -4.39 1.93
N GLY A 32 9.10 -3.33 1.12
CA GLY A 32 10.20 -2.92 0.26
C GLY A 32 11.48 -2.68 1.05
N ARG A 33 11.38 -1.96 2.18
CA ARG A 33 12.49 -1.75 3.12
C ARG A 33 13.07 -3.06 3.62
N LYS A 34 12.22 -4.01 4.03
CA LYS A 34 12.67 -5.28 4.61
C LYS A 34 13.48 -6.14 3.62
N PHE A 35 13.24 -5.98 2.32
CA PHE A 35 13.90 -6.76 1.27
C PHE A 35 14.82 -5.92 0.37
N MET A 36 15.18 -4.71 0.80
CA MET A 36 15.92 -3.74 -0.03
C MET A 36 17.30 -4.25 -0.44
N ASP A 37 18.01 -4.96 0.44
CA ASP A 37 19.37 -5.43 0.17
C ASP A 37 19.42 -6.40 -1.01
N LYS A 38 18.36 -7.18 -1.20
CA LYS A 38 18.23 -8.16 -2.29
C LYS A 38 17.48 -7.61 -3.50
N ASN A 39 16.59 -6.64 -3.29
CA ASN A 39 15.69 -6.11 -4.31
C ASN A 39 15.64 -4.58 -4.25
N PRO A 40 16.72 -3.88 -4.61
CA PRO A 40 16.81 -2.42 -4.50
C PRO A 40 15.84 -1.67 -5.43
N TYR A 41 15.26 -2.35 -6.43
CA TYR A 41 14.27 -1.79 -7.35
C TYR A 41 12.85 -1.67 -6.76
N LEU A 42 12.62 -2.20 -5.54
CA LEU A 42 11.31 -2.16 -4.88
C LEU A 42 10.95 -0.77 -4.32
N GLY A 43 11.92 0.13 -4.20
CA GLY A 43 11.69 1.48 -3.69
C GLY A 43 12.98 2.16 -3.26
N ARG A 44 12.86 3.29 -2.58
CA ARG A 44 13.98 4.06 -2.01
C ARG A 44 13.55 4.79 -0.74
N TYR A 45 14.50 5.23 0.08
CA TYR A 45 14.15 6.10 1.20
C TYR A 45 13.66 7.45 0.70
N SER A 46 12.70 8.03 1.40
CA SER A 46 12.17 9.35 1.05
C SER A 46 13.21 10.46 1.16
N SER A 47 14.27 10.28 1.96
CA SER A 47 15.44 11.17 2.04
C SER A 47 16.26 11.21 0.75
N ASP A 48 16.25 10.15 -0.05
CA ASP A 48 17.03 10.05 -1.29
C ASP A 48 16.33 10.73 -2.47
N LEU A 49 15.05 11.10 -2.28
CA LEU A 49 14.29 11.85 -3.25
C LEU A 49 14.68 13.32 -3.12
N LYS A 50 15.44 13.81 -4.10
CA LYS A 50 15.63 15.25 -4.30
C LYS A 50 14.32 15.85 -4.76
N GLU A 51 13.40 16.10 -3.84
CA GLU A 51 12.17 16.80 -4.15
C GLU A 51 12.44 18.30 -4.13
N ASP A 52 12.24 18.92 -5.28
CA ASP A 52 12.16 20.38 -5.41
C ASP A 52 11.03 20.84 -4.49
N HIS A 53 11.34 21.65 -3.48
CA HIS A 53 10.42 22.00 -2.41
C HIS A 53 9.30 22.92 -2.93
N CYS A 54 8.29 22.35 -3.57
CA CYS A 54 7.08 23.07 -3.94
C CYS A 54 6.15 23.14 -2.72
N TYR A 55 6.17 24.27 -2.02
CA TYR A 55 5.29 24.58 -0.88
C TYR A 55 3.79 24.59 -1.22
N SER A 56 3.43 24.45 -2.50
CA SER A 56 2.06 24.58 -3.00
C SER A 56 1.32 23.24 -3.16
N GLN A 57 1.98 22.09 -2.97
CA GLN A 57 1.36 20.77 -3.13
C GLN A 57 0.98 20.12 -1.79
N LEU A 58 -0.24 19.59 -1.72
CA LEU A 58 -0.74 18.85 -0.57
C LEU A 58 0.14 17.60 -0.36
N GLN A 59 0.95 17.60 0.70
CA GLN A 59 1.86 16.51 1.00
C GLN A 59 1.08 15.22 1.29
N SER A 60 1.46 14.10 0.65
CA SER A 60 0.92 12.77 0.98
C SER A 60 1.21 12.42 2.45
N TYR A 61 0.33 11.66 3.11
CA TYR A 61 0.47 11.28 4.52
C TYR A 61 1.87 10.73 4.86
N VAL A 62 2.42 9.86 4.01
CA VAL A 62 3.77 9.31 4.16
C VAL A 62 4.83 10.42 4.26
N LYS A 63 4.73 11.50 3.47
CA LYS A 63 5.66 12.65 3.57
C LYS A 63 5.54 13.38 4.90
N HIS A 64 4.32 13.58 5.38
CA HIS A 64 4.06 14.30 6.62
C HIS A 64 4.57 13.55 7.87
N ILE A 65 4.46 12.21 7.89
CA ILE A 65 4.93 11.39 9.03
C ILE A 65 6.37 10.87 8.88
N SER A 66 6.93 10.88 7.67
CA SER A 66 8.22 10.24 7.37
C SER A 66 9.39 10.92 8.07
N ALA A 67 9.37 12.25 8.22
CA ALA A 67 10.57 13.04 8.52
C ALA A 67 11.81 12.62 7.68
N GLY A 68 11.59 12.09 6.47
CA GLY A 68 12.62 11.53 5.58
C GLY A 68 12.94 10.05 5.75
N GLY A 69 12.55 9.40 6.85
CA GLY A 69 12.94 8.02 7.21
C GLY A 69 12.08 6.88 6.66
N LEU A 70 10.94 7.16 6.02
CA LEU A 70 10.10 6.12 5.44
C LEU A 70 10.60 5.69 4.06
N TYR A 71 10.47 4.39 3.81
CA TYR A 71 10.79 3.80 2.52
C TYR A 71 9.60 3.96 1.58
N LYS A 72 9.81 4.70 0.50
CA LYS A 72 8.80 4.92 -0.53
C LYS A 72 8.87 3.77 -1.53
N PRO A 73 7.78 2.99 -1.71
CA PRO A 73 7.78 1.93 -2.70
C PRO A 73 7.84 2.51 -4.12
N SER A 74 8.40 1.75 -5.05
CA SER A 74 8.33 2.08 -6.48
C SER A 74 6.90 1.95 -6.98
N ALA A 75 6.55 2.70 -8.03
CA ALA A 75 5.20 2.67 -8.60
C ALA A 75 4.78 1.26 -9.04
N SER A 76 5.71 0.50 -9.64
CA SER A 76 5.47 -0.89 -10.05
C SER A 76 5.23 -1.82 -8.87
N PHE A 77 5.96 -1.64 -7.77
CA PHE A 77 5.76 -2.45 -6.58
C PHE A 77 4.46 -2.11 -5.84
N LEU A 78 4.09 -0.84 -5.81
CA LEU A 78 2.81 -0.41 -5.27
C LEU A 78 1.62 -0.95 -6.09
N ASP A 79 1.72 -0.98 -7.42
CA ASP A 79 0.72 -1.58 -8.30
C ASP A 79 0.56 -3.09 -8.03
N GLN A 80 1.65 -3.81 -7.80
CA GLN A 80 1.60 -5.20 -7.36
C GLN A 80 0.91 -5.35 -6.00
N GLY A 81 1.19 -4.44 -5.05
CA GLY A 81 0.52 -4.39 -3.76
C GLY A 81 -1.00 -4.19 -3.88
N LEU A 82 -1.44 -3.34 -4.82
CA LEU A 82 -2.86 -3.12 -5.11
C LEU A 82 -3.53 -4.37 -5.65
N LYS A 83 -2.92 -5.06 -6.62
CA LYS A 83 -3.43 -6.34 -7.15
C LYS A 83 -3.54 -7.40 -6.06
N ASN A 84 -2.54 -7.48 -5.19
CA ASN A 84 -2.55 -8.40 -4.05
C ASN A 84 -3.67 -8.06 -3.06
N LYS A 85 -3.92 -6.78 -2.78
CA LYS A 85 -5.05 -6.33 -1.97
C LYS A 85 -6.38 -6.79 -2.58
N GLU A 86 -6.58 -6.61 -3.89
CA GLU A 86 -7.80 -7.03 -4.56
C GLU A 86 -8.01 -8.55 -4.48
N ILE A 87 -6.96 -9.33 -4.74
CA ILE A 87 -7.02 -10.80 -4.62
C ILE A 87 -7.35 -11.20 -3.18
N PHE A 88 -6.70 -10.58 -2.20
CA PHE A 88 -6.93 -10.85 -0.79
C PHE A 88 -8.39 -10.59 -0.40
N GLN A 89 -8.95 -9.46 -0.83
CA GLN A 89 -10.34 -9.09 -0.54
C GLN A 89 -11.34 -10.03 -1.22
N ARG A 90 -11.05 -10.48 -2.45
CA ARG A 90 -11.90 -11.45 -3.16
C ARG A 90 -11.91 -12.83 -2.49
N THR A 91 -10.76 -13.24 -1.96
CA THR A 91 -10.56 -14.57 -1.35
C THR A 91 -11.00 -14.61 0.11
N HIS A 92 -10.95 -13.48 0.84
CA HIS A 92 -11.26 -13.39 2.25
C HIS A 92 -12.40 -12.38 2.50
N LYS A 93 -13.59 -12.68 1.94
CA LYS A 93 -14.77 -11.80 2.03
C LYS A 93 -15.21 -11.50 3.47
N ASP A 94 -14.97 -12.43 4.39
CA ASP A 94 -15.32 -12.29 5.81
C ASP A 94 -14.20 -11.67 6.67
N GLY A 95 -13.08 -11.29 6.05
CA GLY A 95 -11.90 -10.79 6.77
C GLY A 95 -11.20 -11.82 7.66
N LYS A 96 -11.64 -13.08 7.64
CA LYS A 96 -11.08 -14.17 8.45
C LYS A 96 -9.90 -14.80 7.75
N LEU A 97 -8.72 -14.66 8.34
CA LEU A 97 -7.54 -15.44 7.97
C LEU A 97 -7.66 -16.83 8.60
N ILE A 98 -7.71 -17.88 7.78
CA ILE A 98 -7.64 -19.25 8.28
C ILE A 98 -6.17 -19.51 8.67
N GLN A 99 -5.86 -19.44 9.97
CA GLN A 99 -4.58 -19.92 10.48
C GLN A 99 -4.53 -21.44 10.35
N THR A 100 -4.00 -21.93 9.24
CA THR A 100 -3.59 -23.32 9.14
C THR A 100 -2.31 -23.51 9.95
N LYS A 101 -2.30 -24.49 10.87
CA LYS A 101 -1.07 -24.91 11.54
C LYS A 101 -0.08 -25.32 10.47
N ARG A 102 1.00 -24.56 10.33
CA ARG A 102 2.10 -24.89 9.42
C ARG A 102 2.77 -26.16 9.94
N ILE A 103 2.62 -27.27 9.22
CA ILE A 103 3.46 -28.45 9.46
C ILE A 103 4.81 -28.15 8.83
N VAL A 104 5.71 -27.58 9.62
CA VAL A 104 7.14 -27.53 9.27
C VAL A 104 7.72 -28.86 9.71
N HIS A 105 7.98 -29.75 8.74
CA HIS A 105 8.93 -30.83 8.98
C HIS A 105 10.32 -30.19 9.08
N LEU A 106 10.84 -30.17 10.30
CA LEU A 106 12.25 -29.91 10.62
C LEU A 106 13.03 -31.23 10.50
#